data_AF-A0A358EI37-F1
#
_entry.id   AF-A0A358EI37-F1
#
_cell.length_a   1.000
_cell.length_b   1.000
_cell.length_c   1.000
_cell.angle_alpha   90.00
_cell.angle_beta   90.00
_cell.angle_gamma   90.00
#
_symmetry.space_group_name_H-M   'P 1'
#
loop_
_entity.id
_entity.type
_entity.pdbx_description
1 polymer ?
#
loop_
_entity_poly.entity_id
_entity_poly.type
_entity_poly.pdbx_seq_one_letter_code
_entity_poly.pdbx_strand_id
1 'polypeptide(L)'
;MSLWGPAMFFAVLAMIFTGYPVAFALGGTALIFALIGSAAGVFDIPLLFALPERTFGTMSNFTLLAVPFFIFMGTVLEKSKLAEQLLETIGLLFGRFRGGLAVGVVFVGALLAAATGGVGASVTA
;
A
#
# COMPACT_ATOMS: atom_id res chain seq x y z
N MET A 1 -15.33 27.94 2.52
CA MET A 1 -14.23 27.05 2.09
C MET A 1 -13.84 25.99 3.13
N SER A 2 -14.17 26.11 4.42
CA SER A 2 -13.69 25.17 5.47
C SER A 2 -14.45 23.85 5.60
N LEU A 3 -15.72 23.74 5.17
CA LEU A 3 -16.55 22.55 5.43
C LEU A 3 -16.40 21.41 4.39
N TRP A 4 -15.96 21.74 3.17
CA TRP A 4 -15.90 20.79 2.06
C TRP A 4 -14.82 19.73 2.23
N GLY A 5 -13.63 20.11 2.73
CA GLY A 5 -12.54 19.17 3.01
C GLY A 5 -12.89 18.12 4.06
N PRO A 6 -13.39 18.52 5.26
CA PRO A 6 -13.86 17.57 6.26
C PRO A 6 -15.00 16.68 5.75
N ALA A 7 -15.96 17.22 4.99
CA ALA A 7 -17.05 16.45 4.42
C ALA A 7 -16.55 15.36 3.44
N MET A 8 -15.59 15.68 2.57
CA MET A 8 -14.94 14.71 1.69
C MET A 8 -14.23 13.60 2.47
N PHE A 9 -13.50 13.98 3.53
CA PHE A 9 -12.76 13.03 4.37
C PHE A 9 -13.69 12.03 5.08
N PHE A 10 -14.77 12.51 5.71
CA PHE A 10 -15.74 11.63 6.36
C PHE A 10 -16.52 10.77 5.37
N ALA A 11 -16.81 11.28 4.16
CA ALA A 11 -17.46 10.50 3.11
C ALA A 11 -16.58 9.36 2.59
N VAL A 12 -15.28 9.60 2.38
CA VAL A 12 -14.29 8.57 2.05
C VAL A 12 -14.23 7.50 3.13
N LEU A 13 -14.11 7.91 4.40
CA LEU A 13 -14.08 6.98 5.52
C LEU A 13 -15.32 6.09 5.54
N ALA A 14 -16.51 6.69 5.42
CA ALA A 14 -17.77 5.95 5.37
C ALA A 14 -17.79 4.94 4.20
N MET A 15 -17.28 5.32 3.03
CA MET A 15 -17.25 4.44 1.86
C MET A 15 -16.25 3.28 2.00
N ILE A 16 -15.13 3.49 2.70
CA ILE A 16 -14.16 2.44 3.01
C ILE A 16 -14.76 1.41 3.99
N PHE A 17 -15.54 1.86 4.99
CA PHE A 17 -16.21 0.95 5.94
C PHE A 17 -17.27 0.05 5.29
N THR A 18 -17.77 0.39 4.10
CA THR A 18 -18.70 -0.46 3.33
C THR A 18 -18.02 -1.72 2.78
N GLY A 19 -16.70 -1.87 2.90
CA GLY A 19 -15.95 -3.04 2.43
C GLY A 19 -15.69 -3.05 0.92
N TYR A 20 -15.96 -1.95 0.22
CA TYR A 20 -15.64 -1.79 -1.19
C TYR A 20 -14.12 -1.60 -1.39
N PRO A 21 -13.53 -2.01 -2.52
CA PRO A 21 -12.10 -1.82 -2.76
C PRO A 21 -11.72 -0.34 -2.70
N VAL A 22 -10.62 -0.03 -1.99
CA VAL A 22 -10.22 1.34 -1.61
C VAL A 22 -10.03 2.25 -2.82
N ALA A 23 -9.49 1.73 -3.93
CA ALA A 23 -9.30 2.49 -5.17
C ALA A 23 -10.62 3.08 -5.70
N PHE A 24 -11.70 2.29 -5.70
CA PHE A 24 -13.02 2.76 -6.10
C PHE A 24 -13.63 3.69 -5.06
N ALA A 25 -13.33 3.47 -3.78
CA ALA A 25 -13.82 4.34 -2.72
C ALA A 25 -13.24 5.76 -2.82
N LEU A 26 -11.92 5.87 -3.03
CA LEU A 26 -11.23 7.14 -3.21
C LEU A 26 -11.58 7.83 -4.53
N GLY A 27 -11.58 7.08 -5.64
CA GLY A 27 -11.92 7.64 -6.95
C GLY A 27 -13.39 8.07 -7.04
N GLY A 28 -14.30 7.24 -6.52
CA GLY A 28 -15.74 7.49 -6.55
C GLY A 28 -16.13 8.71 -5.71
N THR A 29 -15.63 8.81 -4.47
CA THR A 29 -15.85 10.01 -3.64
C THR A 29 -15.26 11.27 -4.26
N ALA A 30 -14.06 11.19 -4.86
CA ALA A 30 -13.46 12.32 -5.55
C ALA A 30 -14.34 12.81 -6.72
N LEU A 31 -14.87 11.90 -7.54
CA LEU A 31 -15.76 12.24 -8.66
C LEU A 31 -17.12 12.78 -8.17
N ILE A 32 -17.73 12.17 -7.16
CA ILE A 32 -19.01 12.62 -6.59
C ILE A 32 -18.87 14.05 -6.04
N PHE A 33 -17.81 14.32 -5.29
CA PHE A 33 -17.57 15.67 -4.75
C PHE A 33 -17.13 16.67 -5.82
N ALA A 34 -16.50 16.24 -6.90
CA ALA A 34 -16.24 17.12 -8.04
C ALA A 34 -17.55 17.57 -8.72
N LEU A 35 -18.52 16.67 -8.90
CA LEU A 35 -19.83 16.99 -9.46
C LEU A 35 -20.68 17.88 -8.53
N ILE A 36 -20.68 17.59 -7.22
CA ILE A 36 -21.38 18.43 -6.24
C ILE A 36 -20.70 19.80 -6.13
N GLY A 37 -19.36 19.83 -6.16
CA GLY A 37 -18.56 21.05 -6.14
C GLY A 37 -18.76 21.92 -7.37
N SER A 38 -18.97 21.33 -8.56
CA SER A 38 -19.28 22.08 -9.77
C SER A 38 -20.69 22.67 -9.73
N ALA A 39 -21.67 21.92 -9.21
CA ALA A 39 -23.04 22.42 -9.03
C ALA A 39 -23.11 23.55 -8.00
N ALA A 40 -22.24 23.52 -6.98
CA ALA A 40 -22.12 24.57 -5.97
C ALA A 40 -21.25 25.77 -6.41
N GLY A 41 -20.68 25.76 -7.62
CA GLY A 41 -19.80 26.82 -8.13
C GLY A 41 -18.43 26.93 -7.44
N VAL A 42 -18.01 25.89 -6.71
CA VAL A 42 -16.74 25.84 -5.97
C VAL A 42 -15.64 25.15 -6.78
N PHE A 43 -16.00 24.40 -7.83
CA PHE A 43 -15.10 23.57 -8.61
C PHE A 43 -15.32 23.71 -10.12
N ASP A 44 -14.24 23.92 -10.87
CA ASP A 44 -14.26 24.07 -12.33
C ASP A 44 -14.20 22.71 -13.05
N ILE A 45 -15.23 22.41 -13.84
CA ILE A 45 -15.29 21.19 -14.69
C ILE A 45 -14.05 20.99 -15.58
N PRO A 46 -13.45 22.04 -16.19
CA PRO A 46 -12.22 21.89 -16.98
C PRO A 46 -11.08 21.17 -16.23
N LEU A 47 -11.02 21.28 -14.91
CA LEU A 47 -9.98 20.65 -14.09
C LEU A 47 -10.04 19.11 -14.13
N LEU A 48 -11.22 18.54 -14.42
CA LEU A 48 -11.39 17.09 -14.57
C LEU A 48 -10.65 16.53 -15.78
N PHE A 49 -10.52 17.33 -16.85
CA PHE A 49 -9.77 16.90 -18.05
C PHE A 49 -8.27 16.80 -17.80
N ALA A 50 -7.75 17.39 -16.73
CA ALA A 50 -6.35 17.24 -16.32
C ALA A 50 -6.09 15.95 -15.51
N LEU A 51 -7.15 15.24 -15.08
CA LEU A 51 -7.01 14.00 -14.28
C LEU A 51 -6.26 12.86 -15.01
N PRO A 52 -6.50 12.59 -16.31
CA PRO A 52 -5.77 11.55 -17.02
C PRO A 52 -4.27 11.85 -17.06
N GLU A 53 -3.89 13.10 -17.35
CA GLU A 53 -2.48 13.51 -17.42
C GLU A 53 -1.80 13.44 -16.05
N ARG A 54 -2.50 13.81 -14.97
CA ARG A 54 -1.99 13.64 -13.59
C ARG A 54 -1.84 12.17 -13.19
N THR A 55 -2.79 11.33 -13.58
CA THR A 55 -2.74 9.89 -13.31
C THR A 55 -1.56 9.27 -14.05
N PHE A 56 -1.38 9.61 -15.33
CA PHE A 56 -0.27 9.10 -16.14
C PHE A 56 1.08 9.60 -15.62
N GLY A 57 1.16 10.86 -15.19
CA GLY A 57 2.34 11.41 -14.52
C GLY A 57 2.67 10.75 -13.18
N THR A 58 1.66 10.22 -12.48
CA THR A 58 1.89 9.43 -11.26
C THR A 58 2.37 8.02 -11.60
N MET A 59 1.79 7.37 -12.62
CA MET A 59 2.20 6.04 -13.09
C MET A 59 3.64 6.01 -13.63
N SER A 60 4.12 7.11 -14.21
CA SER A 60 5.51 7.23 -14.70
C SER A 60 6.52 7.50 -13.58
N ASN A 61 6.10 7.53 -12.33
CA ASN A 61 7.00 7.77 -11.20
C ASN A 61 7.92 6.57 -10.95
N PHE A 62 9.23 6.82 -10.96
CA PHE A 62 10.26 5.82 -10.70
C PHE A 62 10.13 5.12 -9.34
N THR A 63 9.53 5.76 -8.33
CA THR A 63 9.24 5.13 -7.04
C THR A 63 8.25 3.97 -7.17
N LEU A 64 7.31 4.03 -8.13
CA LEU A 64 6.37 2.93 -8.35
C LEU A 64 7.03 1.70 -8.98
N LEU A 65 8.18 1.85 -9.66
CA LEU A 65 8.99 0.71 -10.10
C LEU A 65 9.51 -0.12 -8.92
N ALA A 66 9.59 0.45 -7.72
CA ALA A 66 9.98 -0.31 -6.53
C ALA A 66 9.02 -1.48 -6.25
N VAL A 67 7.71 -1.32 -6.51
CA VAL A 67 6.70 -2.37 -6.27
C VAL A 67 7.01 -3.68 -7.03
N PRO A 68 7.15 -3.69 -8.37
CA PRO A 68 7.50 -4.91 -9.09
C PRO A 68 8.89 -5.44 -8.72
N PHE A 69 9.87 -4.56 -8.43
CA PHE A 69 11.18 -5.01 -7.98
C PHE A 69 11.15 -5.68 -6.60
N PHE A 70 10.32 -5.21 -5.66
CA PHE A 70 10.12 -5.87 -4.36
C PHE A 70 9.44 -7.23 -4.53
N ILE A 71 8.41 -7.32 -5.38
CA ILE A 71 7.76 -8.61 -5.72
C ILE A 71 8.78 -9.58 -6.34
N PHE A 72 9.60 -9.09 -7.28
CA PHE A 72 10.66 -9.89 -7.91
C PHE A 72 11.67 -10.38 -6.88
N MET A 73 12.17 -9.50 -6.01
CA MET A 73 13.12 -9.88 -4.99
C MET A 73 12.50 -10.90 -4.01
N GLY A 74 11.24 -10.73 -3.61
CA GLY A 74 10.53 -11.72 -2.78
C GLY A 74 10.43 -13.09 -3.44
N THR A 75 10.09 -13.14 -4.73
CA THR A 75 10.06 -14.40 -5.48
C THR A 75 11.46 -15.00 -5.67
N VAL A 76 12.51 -14.21 -5.85
CA VAL A 76 13.89 -14.69 -5.89
C VAL A 76 14.32 -15.31 -4.56
N LEU A 77 14.03 -14.68 -3.42
CA LEU A 77 14.34 -15.24 -2.09
C LEU A 77 13.56 -16.54 -1.82
N GLU A 78 12.30 -16.61 -2.23
CA GLU A 78 11.47 -17.81 -2.10
C GLU A 78 12.02 -18.95 -2.97
N LYS A 79 12.27 -18.69 -4.26
CA LYS A 79 12.72 -19.71 -5.22
C LYS A 79 14.15 -20.19 -4.98
N SER A 80 15.01 -19.35 -4.38
CA SER A 80 16.38 -19.73 -4.01
C SER A 80 16.45 -20.54 -2.71
N LYS A 81 15.33 -20.73 -1.98
CA LYS A 81 15.27 -21.36 -0.65
C LYS A 81 16.12 -20.65 0.42
N LEU A 82 16.59 -19.44 0.15
CA LEU A 82 17.39 -18.66 1.12
C LEU A 82 16.57 -18.35 2.38
N ALA A 83 15.27 -18.06 2.23
CA ALA A 83 14.38 -17.81 3.37
C ALA A 83 14.27 -19.02 4.31
N GLU A 84 14.17 -20.23 3.76
CA GLU A 84 14.09 -21.49 4.51
C GLU A 84 15.42 -21.79 5.22
N GLN A 85 16.54 -21.69 4.50
CA GLN A 85 17.88 -21.92 5.06
C GLN A 85 18.22 -20.94 6.19
N LEU A 86 17.81 -19.68 6.09
CA LEU A 86 18.00 -18.68 7.15
C LEU A 86 17.19 -19.02 8.40
N LEU A 87 15.94 -19.45 8.25
CA LEU A 87 15.09 -19.88 9.37
C LEU A 87 15.67 -21.11 10.08
N GLU A 88 16.11 -22.12 9.34
CA GLU A 88 16.75 -23.32 9.92
C GLU A 88 18.04 -22.97 10.67
N THR A 89 18.91 -22.14 10.08
CA THR A 89 20.18 -21.74 10.69
C THR A 89 19.98 -20.98 12.00
N ILE A 90 19.01 -20.06 12.04
CA ILE A 90 18.65 -19.32 13.25
C ILE A 90 18.00 -20.27 14.27
N GLY A 91 17.19 -21.23 13.82
CA GLY A 91 16.64 -22.27 14.67
C GLY A 91 17.72 -23.11 15.37
N LEU A 92 18.79 -23.45 14.66
CA LEU A 92 19.96 -24.12 15.24
C LEU A 92 20.74 -23.23 16.21
N LEU A 93 20.88 -21.94 15.88
CA LEU A 93 21.61 -20.97 16.70
C LEU A 93 20.91 -20.68 18.05
N PHE A 94 19.59 -20.50 18.03
CA PHE A 94 18.80 -20.16 19.22
C PHE A 94 18.10 -21.35 19.87
N GLY A 95 18.12 -22.53 19.27
CA GLY A 95 17.42 -23.73 19.77
C GLY A 95 17.86 -24.21 21.15
N ARG A 96 19.05 -23.81 21.62
CA ARG A 96 19.56 -24.18 22.94
C ARG A 96 18.97 -23.33 24.09
N PHE A 97 18.34 -22.20 23.78
CA PHE A 97 17.69 -21.34 24.78
C PHE A 97 16.19 -21.65 24.88
N ARG A 98 15.65 -21.72 26.11
CA ARG A 98 14.19 -21.84 26.33
C ARG A 98 13.50 -20.61 25.73
N GLY A 99 12.66 -20.82 24.71
CA GLY A 99 11.99 -19.77 23.93
C GLY A 99 12.80 -19.19 22.75
N GLY A 100 14.04 -19.66 22.53
CA GLY A 100 14.92 -19.13 21.48
C GLY A 100 14.39 -19.33 20.05
N LEU A 101 13.64 -20.40 19.80
CA LEU A 101 12.98 -20.62 18.50
C LEU A 101 11.93 -19.54 18.19
N ALA A 102 11.15 -19.10 19.18
CA ALA A 102 10.14 -18.05 18.97
C ALA A 102 10.80 -16.70 18.64
N VAL A 103 11.88 -16.36 19.35
CA VAL A 103 12.66 -15.14 19.10
C VAL A 103 13.32 -15.20 17.72
N GLY A 104 13.86 -16.37 17.34
CA GLY A 104 14.47 -16.58 16.04
C GLY A 104 13.50 -16.39 14.87
N VAL A 105 12.28 -16.94 14.97
CA VAL A 105 11.24 -16.80 13.94
C VAL A 105 10.79 -15.34 13.79
N VAL A 106 10.57 -14.63 14.90
CA VAL A 106 10.18 -13.20 14.85
C VAL A 106 11.30 -12.36 14.23
N PHE A 107 12.55 -12.61 14.60
CA PHE A 107 13.70 -11.87 14.09
C PHE A 107 13.92 -12.10 12.59
N VAL A 108 13.92 -13.36 12.15
CA VAL A 108 14.08 -13.70 10.73
C VAL A 108 12.88 -13.26 9.92
N GLY A 109 11.66 -13.43 10.46
CA GLY A 109 10.44 -12.94 9.84
C GLY A 109 10.48 -11.42 9.62
N ALA A 110 10.97 -10.66 10.60
CA ALA A 110 11.15 -9.22 10.46
C ALA A 110 12.21 -8.86 9.40
N LEU A 111 13.33 -9.58 9.35
CA LEU A 111 14.39 -9.40 8.37
C LEU A 111 13.92 -9.68 6.94
N LEU A 112 13.20 -10.79 6.74
CA LEU A 112 12.64 -11.17 5.44
C LEU A 112 11.52 -10.22 5.02
N ALA A 113 10.66 -9.78 5.94
CA ALA A 113 9.62 -8.78 5.66
C ALA A 113 10.21 -7.41 5.29
N ALA A 114 11.29 -6.99 5.95
CA ALA A 114 12.01 -5.77 5.63
C ALA A 114 12.67 -5.85 4.24
N ALA A 115 13.28 -7.00 3.90
CA ALA A 115 13.86 -7.20 2.57
C ALA A 115 12.78 -7.17 1.48
N THR A 116 11.68 -7.90 1.67
CA THR A 116 10.59 -8.06 0.67
C THR A 116 9.62 -6.89 0.58
N GLY A 117 9.79 -5.84 1.40
CA GLY A 117 9.01 -4.62 1.32
C GLY A 117 7.51 -4.81 1.62
N GLY A 118 7.14 -5.89 2.31
CA GLY A 118 5.74 -6.32 2.47
C GLY A 118 4.80 -5.28 3.09
N VAL A 119 5.35 -4.32 3.85
CA VAL A 119 4.56 -3.23 4.46
C VAL A 119 4.31 -2.07 3.48
N GLY A 120 5.19 -1.84 2.51
CA GLY A 120 5.03 -0.75 1.54
C GLY A 120 4.10 -1.11 0.37
N ALA A 121 4.14 -2.36 -0.10
CA ALA A 121 3.32 -2.83 -1.22
C ALA A 121 1.86 -3.09 -0.83
N SER A 122 1.58 -3.52 0.41
CA SER A 122 0.21 -3.81 0.88
C SER A 122 -0.62 -2.56 1.19
N VAL A 123 0.03 -1.42 1.44
CA VAL A 123 -0.67 -0.12 1.64
C VAL A 123 -0.83 0.69 0.36
N THR A 124 -0.16 0.29 -0.74
CA THR A 124 -0.29 0.93 -2.06
C THR A 124 -1.12 0.15 -3.08
N ALA A 125 -1.51 -1.09 -2.74
CA ALA A 125 -2.41 -1.93 -3.55
C ALA A 125 -3.89 -1.75 -3.15
#